data_AF-N6XQC9-F1
#
_entry.id   AF-N6XQC9-F1
#
_cell.length_a   1.000
_cell.length_b   1.000
_cell.length_c   1.000
_cell.angle_alpha   90.00
_cell.angle_beta   90.00
_cell.angle_gamma   90.00
#
_symmetry.space_group_name_H-M   'P 1'
#
loop_
_entity.id
_entity.type
_entity.pdbx_description
1 polymer ?
#
loop_
_entity_poly.entity_id
_entity_poly.type
_entity_poly.pdbx_seq_one_letter_code
_entity_poly.pdbx_strand_id
1 'polypeptide(L)'
;MPREKLHELIASLPPCVIGMEACSGAHHWARLFQASGHTVRLIAPKFVTPYRMSGRRSKNDAADAAAICQAVQRPHMRFVPIKTLDQQSHLMVHRARQGFVEQRTATLNRIRGLLAEFGIVLPLKAATVRRRAGECLEELPGWANTVI
;
A
#
# COMPACT_ATOMS: atom_id res chain seq x y z
N MET A 1 7.69 -7.92 -22.15
CA MET A 1 6.49 -7.38 -22.84
C MET A 1 6.18 -5.99 -22.27
N PRO A 2 6.00 -4.96 -23.10
CA PRO A 2 5.62 -3.62 -22.64
C PRO A 2 4.23 -3.62 -22.03
N ARG A 3 4.01 -2.85 -20.95
CA ARG A 3 2.74 -2.78 -20.21
C ARG A 3 1.52 -2.53 -21.10
N GLU A 4 1.68 -1.66 -22.10
CA GLU A 4 0.63 -1.25 -23.04
C GLU A 4 0.08 -2.42 -23.87
N LYS A 5 0.94 -3.37 -24.24
CA LYS A 5 0.57 -4.54 -25.04
C LYS A 5 -0.10 -5.66 -24.25
N LEU A 6 -0.13 -5.57 -22.92
CA LEU A 6 -0.70 -6.64 -22.08
C LEU A 6 -2.19 -6.82 -22.35
N HIS A 7 -2.91 -5.71 -22.43
CA HIS A 7 -4.36 -5.74 -22.58
C HIS A 7 -4.76 -6.37 -23.92
N GLU A 8 -4.11 -5.95 -25.01
CA GLU A 8 -4.33 -6.48 -26.36
C GLU A 8 -4.06 -7.99 -26.41
N LEU A 9 -2.94 -8.43 -25.84
CA LEU A 9 -2.60 -9.84 -25.77
C LEU A 9 -3.67 -10.63 -25.02
N ILE A 10 -4.04 -10.21 -23.80
CA ILE A 10 -5.04 -10.92 -23.00
C ILE A 10 -6.38 -10.95 -23.72
N ALA A 11 -6.83 -9.83 -24.29
CA ALA A 11 -8.09 -9.76 -25.03
C ALA A 11 -8.13 -10.67 -26.28
N SER A 12 -6.97 -11.03 -26.85
CA SER A 12 -6.88 -11.97 -27.98
C SER A 12 -6.98 -13.45 -27.57
N LEU A 13 -6.84 -13.75 -26.27
CA LEU A 13 -6.92 -15.12 -25.76
C LEU A 13 -8.38 -15.57 -25.57
N PRO A 14 -8.67 -16.88 -25.69
CA PRO A 14 -9.99 -17.38 -25.31
C PRO A 14 -10.28 -17.11 -23.82
N PRO A 15 -11.56 -16.93 -23.44
CA PRO A 15 -11.96 -16.79 -22.04
C PRO A 15 -11.33 -17.85 -21.14
N CYS A 16 -10.69 -17.41 -20.06
CA CYS A 16 -9.94 -18.29 -19.15
C CYS A 16 -9.97 -17.75 -17.72
N VAL A 17 -9.48 -18.55 -16.77
CA VAL A 17 -9.31 -18.13 -15.38
C VAL A 17 -7.94 -17.48 -15.22
N ILE A 18 -7.90 -16.22 -14.80
CA ILE A 18 -6.67 -15.47 -14.56
C ILE A 18 -6.49 -15.30 -13.05
N GLY A 19 -5.48 -15.97 -12.50
CA GLY A 19 -5.03 -15.73 -11.13
C GLY A 19 -4.07 -14.56 -11.06
N MET A 20 -4.27 -13.63 -10.13
CA MET A 20 -3.35 -12.51 -9.91
C MET A 20 -3.14 -12.24 -8.42
N GLU A 21 -1.96 -11.80 -8.04
CA GLU A 21 -1.75 -11.26 -6.69
C GLU A 21 -2.44 -9.88 -6.56
N ALA A 22 -3.09 -9.65 -5.42
CA ALA A 22 -3.70 -8.37 -5.09
C ALA A 22 -2.60 -7.35 -4.72
N CYS A 23 -2.03 -6.71 -5.73
CA CYS A 23 -1.00 -5.68 -5.63
C CYS A 23 -1.45 -4.33 -6.21
N SER A 24 -0.55 -3.35 -6.25
CA SER A 24 -0.80 -2.06 -6.88
C SER A 24 -1.18 -2.23 -8.35
N GLY A 25 -2.33 -1.67 -8.75
CA GLY A 25 -2.85 -1.79 -10.11
C GLY A 25 -3.59 -3.09 -10.42
N ALA A 26 -3.59 -4.10 -9.54
CA ALA A 26 -4.28 -5.37 -9.78
C ALA A 26 -5.79 -5.20 -10.02
N HIS A 27 -6.44 -4.28 -9.29
CA HIS A 27 -7.86 -3.99 -9.50
C HIS A 27 -8.16 -3.38 -10.89
N HIS A 28 -7.25 -2.56 -11.42
CA HIS A 28 -7.41 -1.98 -12.76
C HIS A 28 -7.33 -3.07 -13.83
N TRP A 29 -6.28 -3.90 -13.76
CA TRP A 29 -6.11 -5.03 -14.67
C TRP A 29 -7.25 -6.04 -14.57
N ALA A 30 -7.69 -6.36 -13.36
CA ALA A 30 -8.78 -7.30 -13.15
C ALA A 30 -10.08 -6.85 -13.82
N ARG A 31 -10.41 -5.54 -13.75
CA ARG A 31 -11.58 -5.00 -14.46
C ARG A 31 -11.44 -5.07 -15.97
N LEU A 32 -10.25 -4.74 -16.50
CA LEU A 32 -9.99 -4.84 -17.94
C LEU A 32 -10.11 -6.28 -18.44
N PHE A 33 -9.48 -7.22 -17.75
CA PHE A 33 -9.54 -8.63 -18.15
C PHE A 33 -10.94 -9.23 -17.98
N GLN A 34 -11.72 -8.80 -16.97
CA GLN A 34 -13.13 -9.17 -16.87
C GLN A 34 -13.96 -8.61 -18.04
N ALA A 35 -13.70 -7.37 -18.47
CA ALA A 35 -14.38 -6.77 -19.61
C ALA A 35 -14.06 -7.51 -20.94
N SER A 36 -12.87 -8.12 -21.05
CA SER A 36 -12.50 -9.00 -22.17
C SER A 36 -13.04 -10.43 -22.05
N GLY A 37 -13.86 -10.74 -21.03
CA GLY A 37 -14.52 -12.04 -20.88
C GLY A 37 -13.79 -13.06 -20.00
N HIS A 38 -12.68 -12.70 -19.37
CA HIS A 38 -11.95 -13.62 -18.48
C HIS A 38 -12.53 -13.65 -17.06
N THR A 39 -12.40 -14.81 -16.41
CA THR A 39 -12.71 -14.94 -14.98
C THR A 39 -11.46 -14.59 -14.17
N VAL A 40 -11.44 -13.42 -13.53
CA VAL A 40 -10.27 -12.98 -12.74
C VAL A 40 -10.43 -13.32 -11.27
N ARG A 41 -9.37 -13.84 -10.66
CA ARG A 41 -9.29 -14.23 -9.25
C ARG A 41 -8.09 -13.54 -8.59
N LEU A 42 -8.35 -12.53 -7.78
CA LEU A 42 -7.31 -11.83 -7.01
C LEU A 42 -7.01 -12.57 -5.70
N ILE A 43 -5.73 -12.79 -5.39
CA ILE A 43 -5.27 -13.51 -4.20
C ILE A 43 -4.43 -12.57 -3.33
N ALA A 44 -4.70 -12.52 -2.03
CA ALA A 44 -3.89 -11.73 -1.11
C ALA A 44 -2.45 -12.30 -1.02
N PRO A 45 -1.40 -11.46 -0.95
CA PRO A 45 0.00 -11.93 -0.90
C PRO A 45 0.28 -12.98 0.19
N LYS A 46 -0.39 -12.85 1.34
CA LYS A 46 -0.30 -13.80 2.46
C LYS A 46 -0.77 -15.21 2.12
N PHE A 47 -1.69 -15.35 1.16
CA PHE A 47 -2.19 -16.64 0.70
C PHE A 47 -1.38 -17.20 -0.48
N VAL A 48 -0.61 -16.37 -1.19
CA VAL A 48 0.33 -16.83 -2.23
C VAL A 48 1.62 -17.37 -1.59
N THR A 49 2.08 -16.74 -0.52
CA THR A 49 3.37 -17.03 0.13
C THR A 49 3.61 -18.53 0.44
N PRO A 50 2.64 -19.30 0.98
CA PRO A 50 2.84 -20.73 1.26
C PRO A 50 3.10 -21.61 0.02
N TYR A 51 2.73 -21.14 -1.18
CA TYR A 51 2.88 -21.88 -2.43
C TYR A 51 4.22 -21.63 -3.14
N ARG A 52 5.08 -20.78 -2.58
CA ARG A 52 6.41 -20.52 -3.16
C ARG A 52 7.42 -21.56 -2.65
N MET A 53 7.84 -22.48 -3.52
CA MET A 53 8.66 -23.65 -3.18
C MET A 53 10.00 -23.33 -2.49
N SER A 54 10.59 -22.16 -2.78
CA SER A 54 11.92 -21.75 -2.32
C SER A 54 11.90 -20.70 -1.19
N GLY A 55 10.75 -20.48 -0.55
CA GLY A 55 10.61 -19.54 0.58
C GLY A 55 10.82 -18.07 0.18
N ARG A 56 11.28 -17.21 1.12
CA ARG A 56 11.51 -15.76 0.86
C ARG A 56 12.81 -15.46 0.09
N ARG A 57 13.76 -16.40 0.02
CA ARG A 57 15.11 -16.18 -0.55
C ARG A 57 15.17 -16.25 -2.08
N SER A 58 14.09 -16.67 -2.74
CA SER A 58 14.02 -16.86 -4.20
C SER A 58 12.71 -16.29 -4.72
N LYS A 59 12.46 -15.01 -4.37
CA LYS A 59 11.34 -14.25 -4.93
C LYS A 59 11.76 -13.73 -6.31
N ASN A 60 11.14 -14.27 -7.34
CA ASN A 60 11.24 -13.79 -8.72
C ASN A 60 9.88 -13.96 -9.39
N ASP A 61 9.70 -13.32 -10.55
CA ASP A 61 8.40 -13.30 -11.24
C ASP A 61 7.92 -14.70 -11.64
N ALA A 62 8.83 -15.60 -12.02
CA ALA A 62 8.49 -16.98 -12.38
C ALA A 62 7.97 -17.78 -11.18
N ALA A 63 8.63 -17.66 -10.03
CA ALA A 63 8.23 -18.32 -8.79
C ALA A 63 6.90 -17.77 -8.26
N ASP A 64 6.68 -16.46 -8.35
CA ASP A 64 5.42 -15.83 -7.94
C ASP A 64 4.28 -16.25 -8.90
N ALA A 65 4.52 -16.31 -10.23
CA ALA A 65 3.53 -16.81 -11.19
C ALA A 65 3.15 -18.28 -10.93
N ALA A 66 4.14 -19.14 -10.67
CA ALA A 66 3.89 -20.55 -10.32
C ALA A 66 3.09 -20.68 -9.01
N ALA A 67 3.44 -19.91 -7.98
CA ALA A 67 2.73 -19.90 -6.70
C ALA A 67 1.27 -19.43 -6.85
N ILE A 68 1.03 -18.36 -7.62
CA ILE A 68 -0.33 -17.86 -7.93
C ILE A 68 -1.13 -18.93 -8.69
N CYS A 69 -0.51 -19.58 -9.68
CA CYS A 69 -1.14 -20.64 -10.47
C CYS A 69 -1.56 -21.84 -9.59
N GLN A 70 -0.75 -22.20 -8.58
CA GLN A 70 -1.14 -23.24 -7.62
C GLN A 70 -2.23 -22.75 -6.65
N ALA A 71 -2.13 -21.52 -6.16
CA ALA A 71 -3.06 -20.97 -5.19
C ALA A 71 -4.48 -20.81 -5.79
N VAL A 72 -4.59 -20.34 -7.03
CA VAL A 72 -5.89 -20.07 -7.68
C VAL A 72 -6.74 -21.33 -7.87
N GLN A 73 -6.10 -22.50 -7.92
CA GLN A 73 -6.75 -23.80 -8.12
C GLN A 73 -7.30 -24.40 -6.82
N ARG A 74 -6.99 -23.83 -5.65
CA ARG A 74 -7.39 -24.42 -4.36
C ARG A 74 -8.90 -24.24 -4.13
N PRO A 75 -9.65 -25.32 -3.81
CA PRO A 75 -11.11 -25.26 -3.66
C PRO A 75 -11.60 -24.26 -2.61
N HIS A 76 -10.86 -24.12 -1.51
CA HIS A 76 -11.20 -23.24 -0.39
C HIS A 76 -10.42 -21.92 -0.39
N MET A 77 -9.88 -21.50 -1.54
CA MET A 77 -9.13 -20.25 -1.64
C MET A 77 -10.05 -19.04 -1.43
N ARG A 78 -9.62 -18.11 -0.58
CA ARG A 78 -10.32 -16.84 -0.37
C ARG A 78 -9.77 -15.77 -1.31
N PHE A 79 -10.58 -15.39 -2.28
CA PHE A 79 -10.25 -14.32 -3.22
C PHE A 79 -10.56 -12.94 -2.68
N VAL A 80 -9.76 -11.95 -3.08
CA VAL A 80 -10.01 -10.54 -2.83
C VAL A 80 -11.06 -10.05 -3.82
N PRO A 81 -12.18 -9.45 -3.37
CA PRO A 81 -13.16 -8.88 -4.27
C PRO A 81 -12.55 -7.80 -5.17
N ILE A 82 -12.86 -7.86 -6.47
CA ILE A 82 -12.47 -6.84 -7.42
C ILE A 82 -13.32 -5.60 -7.15
N LYS A 83 -12.66 -4.50 -6.81
CA LYS A 83 -13.36 -3.25 -6.48
C LYS A 83 -13.82 -2.55 -7.74
N THR A 84 -15.01 -1.97 -7.69
CA THR A 84 -15.46 -0.99 -8.69
C THR A 84 -14.58 0.26 -8.63
N LEU A 85 -14.68 1.12 -9.66
CA LEU A 85 -13.97 2.40 -9.66
C LEU A 85 -14.40 3.26 -8.45
N ASP A 86 -15.69 3.29 -8.14
CA ASP A 86 -16.25 4.01 -7.00
C ASP A 86 -15.76 3.46 -5.64
N GLN A 87 -15.77 2.15 -5.46
CA GLN A 87 -15.21 1.54 -4.24
C GLN A 87 -13.71 1.83 -4.09
N GLN A 88 -12.98 1.89 -5.21
CA GLN A 88 -11.56 2.19 -5.22
C GLN A 88 -11.29 3.68 -4.94
N SER A 89 -12.12 4.60 -5.44
CA SER A 89 -12.00 6.04 -5.15
C SER A 89 -12.30 6.34 -3.69
N HIS A 90 -13.34 5.74 -3.10
CA HIS A 90 -13.60 5.85 -1.66
C HIS A 90 -12.40 5.38 -0.82
N LEU A 91 -11.79 4.25 -1.19
CA LEU A 91 -10.59 3.76 -0.50
C LEU A 91 -9.39 4.71 -0.64
N MET A 92 -9.26 5.43 -1.75
CA MET A 92 -8.19 6.43 -1.91
C MET A 92 -8.30 7.55 -0.88
N VAL A 93 -9.52 8.05 -0.59
CA VAL A 93 -9.74 9.08 0.44
C VAL A 93 -9.30 8.57 1.82
N HIS A 94 -9.70 7.36 2.19
CA HIS A 94 -9.30 6.76 3.46
C HIS A 94 -7.78 6.59 3.58
N ARG A 95 -7.12 6.10 2.52
CA ARG A 95 -5.67 5.92 2.50
C ARG A 95 -4.91 7.24 2.58
N ALA A 96 -5.35 8.25 1.82
CA ALA A 96 -4.74 9.58 1.86
C ALA A 96 -4.87 10.19 3.26
N ARG A 97 -6.07 10.16 3.84
CA ARG A 97 -6.31 10.62 5.21
C ARG A 97 -5.43 9.88 6.22
N GLN A 98 -5.37 8.56 6.15
CA GLN A 98 -4.54 7.76 7.05
C GLN A 98 -3.06 8.17 6.94
N GLY A 99 -2.54 8.28 5.72
CA GLY A 99 -1.17 8.74 5.48
C GLY A 99 -0.89 10.12 6.07
N PHE A 100 -1.79 11.08 5.89
CA PHE A 100 -1.63 12.41 6.50
C PHE A 100 -1.70 12.38 8.04
N VAL A 101 -2.53 11.52 8.62
CA VAL A 101 -2.60 11.35 10.08
C VAL A 101 -1.31 10.74 10.63
N GLU A 102 -0.77 9.73 9.95
CA GLU A 102 0.51 9.10 10.29
C GLU A 102 1.67 10.10 10.17
N GLN A 103 1.77 10.81 9.04
CA GLN A 103 2.77 11.85 8.82
C GLN A 103 2.69 12.96 9.85
N ARG A 104 1.48 13.50 10.12
CA ARG A 104 1.27 14.50 11.17
C ARG A 104 1.78 14.00 12.50
N THR A 105 1.44 12.77 12.89
CA THR A 105 1.85 12.20 14.18
C THR A 105 3.36 12.01 14.26
N ALA A 106 3.99 11.53 13.18
CA ALA A 106 5.44 11.39 13.08
C ALA A 106 6.15 12.75 13.18
N THR A 107 5.65 13.78 12.50
CA THR A 107 6.19 15.15 12.58
C THR A 107 6.08 15.71 13.99
N LEU A 108 4.93 15.56 14.65
CA LEU A 108 4.74 15.99 16.03
C LEU A 108 5.69 15.28 16.99
N ASN A 109 5.89 13.97 16.83
CA ASN A 109 6.83 13.22 17.65
C ASN A 109 8.28 13.64 17.40
N ARG A 110 8.64 13.97 16.16
CA ARG A 110 9.96 14.51 15.82
C ARG A 110 10.21 15.85 16.50
N ILE A 111 9.28 16.80 16.38
CA ILE A 111 9.37 18.11 17.05
C ILE A 111 9.53 17.94 18.57
N ARG A 112 8.69 17.10 19.18
CA ARG A 112 8.75 16.82 20.62
C ARG A 112 10.08 16.21 21.05
N GLY A 113 10.62 15.28 20.25
CA GLY A 113 11.93 14.67 20.52
C GLY A 113 13.05 15.70 20.47
N LEU A 114 13.08 16.55 19.45
CA LEU A 114 14.09 17.60 19.31
C LEU A 114 14.00 18.64 20.44
N LEU A 115 12.80 19.07 20.82
CA LEU A 115 12.59 19.99 21.95
C LEU A 115 13.03 19.38 23.29
N ALA A 116 12.87 18.06 23.47
CA ALA A 116 13.27 17.38 24.70
C ALA A 116 14.79 17.36 24.91
N GLU A 117 15.60 17.41 23.84
CA GLU A 117 17.07 17.57 23.94
C GLU A 117 17.47 18.89 24.62
N PHE A 118 16.59 19.91 24.58
CA PHE A 118 16.76 21.19 25.25
C PHE A 118 15.95 21.30 26.56
N GLY A 119 15.47 20.17 27.09
CA GLY A 119 14.68 20.12 28.33
C GLY A 119 13.22 20.56 28.19
N ILE A 120 12.75 20.87 26.98
CA ILE A 120 11.37 21.33 26.73
C ILE A 120 10.47 20.14 26.43
N VAL A 121 9.79 19.62 27.45
CA VAL A 121 8.90 18.45 27.31
C VAL A 121 7.45 18.88 27.06
N LEU A 122 6.97 18.69 25.83
CA LEU A 122 5.59 18.99 25.46
C LEU A 122 4.64 17.78 25.59
N PRO A 123 3.39 17.98 26.04
CA PRO A 123 2.36 16.93 26.04
C PRO A 123 2.03 16.41 24.63
N LEU A 124 1.69 15.12 24.53
CA LEU A 124 1.28 14.48 23.27
C LEU A 124 -0.15 14.89 22.87
N LYS A 125 -0.32 16.13 22.42
CA LYS A 125 -1.56 16.65 21.85
C LYS A 125 -1.24 17.56 20.67
N ALA A 126 -1.77 17.25 19.49
CA ALA A 126 -1.45 17.96 18.26
C ALA A 126 -1.63 19.48 18.35
N ALA A 127 -2.74 19.93 18.97
CA ALA A 127 -2.99 21.35 19.19
C ALA A 127 -1.96 21.99 20.14
N THR A 128 -1.56 21.27 21.18
CA THR A 128 -0.59 21.75 22.17
C THR A 128 0.79 21.89 21.56
N VAL A 129 1.27 20.86 20.84
CA VAL A 129 2.58 20.90 20.18
C VAL A 129 2.60 22.00 19.13
N ARG A 130 1.56 22.14 18.30
CA ARG A 130 1.50 23.20 17.28
C ARG A 130 1.61 24.60 17.87
N ARG A 131 0.97 24.84 19.02
CA ARG A 131 1.00 26.14 19.69
C ARG A 131 2.31 26.36 20.45
N ARG A 132 2.65 25.44 21.35
CA ARG A 132 3.77 25.59 22.28
C ARG A 132 5.14 25.41 21.64
N ALA A 133 5.26 24.62 20.58
CA ALA A 133 6.53 24.53 19.85
C ALA A 133 6.89 25.89 19.23
N GLY A 134 5.90 26.62 18.73
CA GLY A 134 6.09 27.98 18.22
C GLY A 134 6.53 28.97 19.29
N GLU A 135 5.92 28.91 20.48
CA GLU A 135 6.28 29.76 21.62
C GLU A 135 7.73 29.54 22.10
N CYS A 136 8.25 28.31 21.97
CA CYS A 136 9.60 27.98 22.41
C CYS A 136 10.69 28.22 21.35
N LEU A 137 10.33 28.58 20.10
CA LEU A 137 11.29 28.67 18.99
C LEU A 137 12.39 29.72 19.23
N GLU A 138 12.01 30.88 19.76
CA GLU A 138 12.95 32.00 19.99
C GLU A 138 13.94 31.72 21.13
N GLU A 139 13.60 30.80 22.04
CA GLU A 139 14.45 30.40 23.16
C GLU A 139 15.49 29.33 22.78
N LEU A 140 15.36 28.74 21.58
CA LEU A 140 16.24 27.67 21.12
C LEU A 140 17.56 28.23 20.54
N PRO A 141 18.71 27.62 20.87
CA PRO A 141 20.01 28.12 20.44
C PRO A 141 20.35 27.72 19.00
N GLY A 142 20.95 28.64 18.26
CA GLY A 142 21.59 28.38 16.95
C GLY A 142 20.65 27.69 15.97
N TRP A 143 21.10 26.59 15.37
CA TRP A 143 20.32 25.86 14.35
C TRP A 143 19.04 25.22 14.87
N ALA A 144 18.89 25.04 16.19
CA ALA A 144 17.69 24.42 16.76
C ALA A 144 16.43 25.25 16.49
N ASN A 145 16.54 26.58 16.47
CA ASN A 145 15.42 27.49 16.15
C ASN A 145 15.03 27.50 14.66
N THR A 146 15.84 26.90 13.79
CA THR A 146 15.62 26.88 12.34
C THR A 146 15.04 25.55 11.87
N VAL A 147 15.30 24.47 12.60
CA VAL A 147 14.94 23.09 12.24
C VAL A 147 13.59 22.65 12.81
N ILE A 148 13.18 23.22 13.96
CA ILE A 148 11.93 22.89 14.68
C ILE A 148 10.75 23.67 14.11
#